data_AF-A0A1I8EPJ9-F1
#
_entry.id   AF-A0A1I8EPJ9-F1
#
_cell.length_a   1.000
_cell.length_b   1.000
_cell.length_c   1.000
_cell.angle_alpha   90.00
_cell.angle_beta   90.00
_cell.angle_gamma   90.00
#
_symmetry.space_group_name_H-M   'P 1'
#
loop_
_entity.id
_entity.type
_entity.pdbx_description
1 polymer ?
#
loop_
_entity_poly.entity_id
_entity_poly.type
_entity_poly.pdbx_seq_one_letter_code
_entity_poly.pdbx_strand_id
1 'polypeptide(L)'
;MTSIAVEVFDAKNISKSIAYLENITSDESVVGIKSRLSQKLSLPVNQIALRLDAKGKNLKDDLVVLDLNLPSKGAHLYIRVLGPQIGWKTVFLLEYIGPLVIYPIFYLRPSEIYGPDASRYPMSYGVKFALVCWTFHYAKRLLETLFVHRFSNATMPLRNIFKNCGYYWVFAAFVSYFINHPLYTLPYFGFVQVATGLIGFIICEFGNLSVHLLLRNLRPLGTKVRKIPMPDINPMTLMFHFVSCPNYTYEVGSWLWFSYMTQSLPEIKCSCNISFISLLMRPLIFTFAGFLQMAIWAKDKHRNYRREFPNYPKHRRAMIPFTMASQALQAVVLCGGLGNRMTSLTDYIPKCMLPIAGVPMFWYPLNFLQKNSIREVVMVVAEKLMDEIRHLLSNSALPPLDNLQIEFIKLSSVAEHWGTADVLRFINAQIKKDFIVVSGDFVSDMNLAPMLSLHAAENATLTCLLCDRVITGPVPGPKMKLSKERDFIVLSKNNQLLFSGSEEDYDETVTMNVNLLDKCRTAYFTAKYNDCHLYIMKKCILNIIDKHKQGVYITES
;
A
#
# COMPACT_ATOMS: atom_id res chain seq x y z
N MET A 1 30.10 36.18 -16.49
CA MET A 1 29.14 35.04 -16.58
C MET A 1 29.89 33.86 -17.16
N THR A 2 29.93 32.73 -16.47
CA THR A 2 30.60 31.52 -16.96
C THR A 2 29.75 30.86 -18.05
N SER A 3 30.19 30.96 -19.30
CA SER A 3 29.57 30.29 -20.45
C SER A 3 30.10 28.87 -20.58
N ILE A 4 29.21 27.90 -20.76
CA ILE A 4 29.55 26.47 -20.95
C ILE A 4 29.27 26.10 -22.40
N ALA A 5 30.15 25.28 -22.98
CA ALA A 5 29.90 24.62 -24.26
C ALA A 5 29.40 23.19 -23.99
N VAL A 6 28.28 22.82 -24.62
CA VAL A 6 27.63 21.52 -24.43
C VAL A 6 27.53 20.80 -25.77
N GLU A 7 28.04 19.58 -25.80
CA GLU A 7 27.88 18.68 -26.94
C GLU A 7 26.71 17.72 -26.71
N VAL A 8 25.88 17.53 -27.73
CA VAL A 8 24.64 16.75 -27.65
C VAL A 8 24.74 15.50 -28.53
N PHE A 9 24.64 14.33 -27.93
CA PHE A 9 24.70 13.01 -28.58
C PHE A 9 23.33 12.37 -28.74
N ASP A 10 23.18 11.46 -29.70
CA ASP A 10 21.97 10.64 -29.83
C ASP A 10 21.87 9.64 -28.67
N ALA A 11 20.75 9.64 -27.94
CA ALA A 11 20.52 8.67 -26.87
C ALA A 11 20.44 7.21 -27.39
N LYS A 12 20.14 6.99 -28.68
CA LYS A 12 20.14 5.66 -29.31
C LYS A 12 21.51 5.27 -29.86
N ASN A 13 22.29 6.24 -30.32
CA ASN A 13 23.60 6.02 -30.90
C ASN A 13 24.62 6.97 -30.27
N ILE A 14 25.23 6.51 -29.17
CA ILE A 14 26.07 7.31 -28.26
C ILE A 14 27.30 7.89 -28.98
N SER A 15 27.79 7.25 -30.04
CA SER A 15 28.94 7.75 -30.82
C SER A 15 28.58 8.85 -31.83
N LYS A 16 27.28 9.12 -32.04
CA LYS A 16 26.81 10.12 -32.99
C LYS A 16 26.57 11.45 -32.27
N SER A 17 27.50 12.40 -32.45
CA SER A 17 27.29 13.80 -32.08
C SER A 17 26.27 14.44 -33.03
N ILE A 18 25.24 15.08 -32.47
CA ILE A 18 24.13 15.68 -33.21
C ILE A 18 24.28 17.19 -33.29
N ALA A 19 24.69 17.83 -32.20
CA ALA A 19 24.83 19.28 -32.15
C ALA A 19 25.84 19.71 -31.10
N TYR A 20 26.61 20.74 -31.45
CA TYR A 20 27.45 21.49 -30.52
C TYR A 20 26.76 22.83 -30.22
N LEU A 21 26.61 23.16 -28.95
CA LEU A 21 25.99 24.40 -28.47
C LEU A 21 27.00 25.19 -27.64
N GLU A 22 27.34 26.37 -28.12
CA GLU A 22 28.23 27.32 -27.45
C GLU A 22 27.44 28.41 -26.72
N ASN A 23 28.12 29.11 -25.81
CA ASN A 23 27.57 30.27 -25.10
C ASN A 23 26.25 29.97 -24.38
N ILE A 24 26.19 28.83 -23.67
CA ILE A 24 25.09 28.53 -22.76
C ILE A 24 25.40 29.16 -21.41
N THR A 25 24.49 30.01 -20.93
CA THR A 25 24.60 30.65 -19.61
C THR A 25 24.11 29.70 -18.51
N SER A 26 24.66 29.82 -17.30
CA SER A 26 24.26 29.01 -16.12
C SER A 26 22.76 29.06 -15.82
N ASP A 27 22.12 30.20 -16.12
CA ASP A 27 20.72 30.47 -15.80
C ASP A 27 19.76 30.06 -16.93
N GLU A 28 20.31 29.55 -18.04
CA GLU A 28 19.48 29.09 -19.16
C GLU A 28 18.73 27.81 -18.75
N SER A 29 17.43 27.79 -19.01
CA SER A 29 16.61 26.62 -18.73
C SER A 29 16.82 25.50 -19.75
N VAL A 30 16.53 24.27 -19.35
CA VAL A 30 16.50 23.11 -20.26
C VAL A 30 15.59 23.36 -21.47
N VAL A 31 14.48 24.11 -21.32
CA VAL A 31 13.62 24.52 -22.46
C VAL A 31 14.35 25.46 -23.42
N GLY A 32 15.19 26.36 -22.92
CA GLY A 32 16.05 27.22 -23.74
C GLY A 32 16.97 26.38 -24.64
N ILE A 33 17.65 25.39 -24.04
CA ILE A 33 18.51 24.46 -24.78
C ILE A 33 17.70 23.67 -25.83
N LYS A 34 16.51 23.17 -25.47
CA LYS A 34 15.63 22.47 -26.43
C LYS A 34 15.18 23.37 -27.57
N SER A 35 14.97 24.67 -27.33
CA SER A 35 14.58 25.64 -28.36
C SER A 35 15.72 25.89 -29.35
N ARG A 36 16.96 25.98 -28.89
CA ARG A 36 18.14 26.04 -29.76
C ARG A 36 18.29 24.76 -30.61
N LEU A 37 18.08 23.59 -30.00
CA LEU A 37 18.11 22.31 -30.71
C LEU A 37 16.95 22.15 -31.71
N SER A 38 15.78 22.68 -31.37
CA SER A 38 14.60 22.69 -32.23
C SER A 38 14.87 23.43 -33.53
N GLN A 39 15.53 24.60 -33.45
CA GLN A 39 15.94 25.37 -34.63
C GLN A 39 16.97 24.61 -35.48
N LYS A 40 18.00 24.02 -34.87
CA LYS A 40 19.04 23.27 -35.61
C LYS A 40 18.50 22.00 -36.27
N LEU A 41 17.60 21.28 -35.61
CA LEU A 41 17.10 19.97 -36.05
C LEU A 41 15.79 20.04 -36.83
N SER A 42 15.20 21.23 -36.98
CA SER A 42 13.87 21.43 -37.59
C SER A 42 12.78 20.54 -36.97
N LEU A 43 12.89 20.29 -35.66
CA LEU A 43 11.94 19.47 -34.89
C LEU A 43 11.21 20.33 -33.86
N PRO A 44 9.89 20.14 -33.65
CA PRO A 44 9.18 20.86 -32.60
C PRO A 44 9.77 20.60 -31.20
N VAL A 45 9.89 21.64 -30.38
CA VAL A 45 10.46 21.60 -29.01
C VAL A 45 9.87 20.48 -28.16
N ASN A 46 8.55 20.25 -28.27
CA ASN A 46 7.83 19.23 -27.52
C ASN A 46 8.24 17.79 -27.88
N GLN A 47 8.88 17.56 -29.03
CA GLN A 47 9.37 16.25 -29.44
C GLN A 47 10.80 15.97 -28.96
N ILE A 48 11.46 16.96 -28.35
CA ILE A 48 12.84 16.89 -27.90
C ILE A 48 12.88 16.61 -26.39
N ALA A 49 13.47 15.49 -25.99
CA ALA A 49 13.82 15.20 -24.61
C ALA A 49 15.34 15.19 -24.43
N LEU A 50 15.82 15.81 -23.36
CA LEU A 50 17.23 15.82 -22.98
C LEU A 50 17.47 14.93 -21.76
N ARG A 51 18.66 14.35 -21.67
CA ARG A 51 19.10 13.45 -20.58
C ARG A 51 20.57 13.70 -20.26
N LEU A 52 20.95 13.46 -19.00
CA LEU A 52 22.36 13.45 -18.59
C LEU A 52 23.07 12.18 -19.04
N ASP A 53 22.37 11.04 -18.98
CA ASP A 53 22.85 9.74 -19.47
C ASP A 53 21.97 9.21 -20.58
N ALA A 54 22.54 8.46 -21.54
CA ALA A 54 21.77 7.87 -22.65
C ALA A 54 20.57 7.04 -22.17
N LYS A 55 20.76 6.24 -21.11
CA LYS A 55 19.73 5.42 -20.46
C LYS A 55 19.03 6.12 -19.27
N GLY A 56 19.41 7.36 -18.96
CA GLY A 56 18.90 8.12 -17.84
C GLY A 56 17.46 8.62 -18.00
N LYS A 57 16.95 9.26 -16.94
CA LYS A 57 15.64 9.91 -16.96
C LYS A 57 15.67 11.18 -17.79
N ASN A 58 14.52 11.53 -18.37
CA ASN A 58 14.37 12.80 -19.08
C ASN A 58 14.48 13.96 -18.09
N LEU A 59 15.26 14.98 -18.46
CA LEU A 59 15.40 16.22 -17.72
C LEU A 59 14.08 16.99 -17.72
N LYS A 60 13.79 17.63 -16.58
CA LYS A 60 12.66 18.54 -16.46
C LYS A 60 12.97 19.85 -17.17
N ASP A 61 11.94 20.41 -17.79
CA ASP A 61 11.98 21.64 -18.56
C ASP A 61 12.37 22.88 -17.74
N ASP A 62 12.00 22.87 -16.46
CA ASP A 62 12.18 23.93 -15.48
C ASP A 62 13.56 23.96 -14.80
N LEU A 63 14.41 22.96 -15.03
CA LEU A 63 15.78 22.97 -14.51
C LEU A 63 16.63 23.99 -15.28
N VAL A 64 17.51 24.68 -14.56
CA VAL A 64 18.55 25.52 -15.15
C VAL A 64 19.85 24.73 -15.29
N VAL A 65 20.76 25.19 -16.15
CA VAL A 65 22.06 24.53 -16.37
C VAL A 65 22.86 24.38 -15.07
N LEU A 66 22.76 25.36 -14.17
CA LEU A 66 23.37 25.29 -12.85
C LEU A 66 22.95 24.04 -12.05
N ASP A 67 21.66 23.68 -12.09
CA ASP A 67 21.12 22.51 -11.36
C ASP A 67 21.58 21.17 -11.94
N LEU A 68 22.10 21.18 -13.18
CA LEU A 68 22.54 19.97 -13.87
C LEU A 68 23.95 19.53 -13.45
N ASN A 69 24.71 20.37 -12.71
CA ASN A 69 26.09 20.12 -12.27
C ASN A 69 27.00 19.62 -13.41
N LEU A 70 26.87 20.22 -14.60
CA LEU A 70 27.69 19.85 -15.74
C LEU A 70 29.15 20.30 -15.55
N PRO A 71 30.14 19.51 -16.00
CA PRO A 71 31.54 19.90 -15.92
C PRO A 71 31.82 21.13 -16.78
N SER A 72 32.74 21.97 -16.33
CA SER A 72 33.11 23.23 -17.01
C SER A 72 33.84 23.02 -18.35
N LYS A 73 34.38 21.82 -18.61
CA LYS A 73 34.90 21.39 -19.91
C LYS A 73 34.36 19.99 -20.23
N GLY A 74 33.95 19.77 -21.48
CA GLY A 74 33.42 18.47 -21.93
C GLY A 74 32.02 18.14 -21.38
N ALA A 75 31.14 19.13 -21.29
CA ALA A 75 29.75 18.87 -20.90
C ALA A 75 29.01 18.16 -22.05
N HIS A 76 28.37 17.04 -21.72
CA HIS A 76 27.65 16.24 -22.70
C HIS A 76 26.19 16.02 -22.27
N LEU A 77 25.27 16.10 -23.23
CA LEU A 77 23.86 15.77 -23.04
C LEU A 77 23.43 14.76 -24.11
N TYR A 78 22.37 14.01 -23.81
CA TYR A 78 21.78 13.07 -24.75
C TYR A 78 20.40 13.54 -25.18
N ILE A 79 20.17 13.62 -26.50
CA ILE A 79 18.87 13.91 -27.07
C ILE A 79 18.12 12.61 -27.40
N ARG A 80 16.83 12.58 -27.05
CA ARG A 80 15.89 11.57 -27.49
C ARG A 80 14.71 12.22 -28.20
N VAL A 81 14.52 11.87 -29.46
CA VAL A 81 13.35 12.29 -30.24
C VAL A 81 12.16 11.41 -29.86
N LEU A 82 11.09 12.02 -29.35
CA LEU A 82 9.89 11.36 -28.83
C LEU A 82 8.84 11.05 -29.91
N GLY A 83 8.94 11.66 -31.08
CA GLY A 83 7.91 11.63 -32.13
C GLY A 83 6.68 12.48 -31.79
N PRO A 84 5.58 12.40 -32.55
CA PRO A 84 4.40 13.26 -32.37
C PRO A 84 3.85 13.25 -30.94
N GLN A 85 3.73 14.44 -30.36
CA GLN A 85 3.27 14.65 -28.99
C GLN A 85 1.98 15.48 -28.96
N ILE A 86 1.14 15.24 -27.95
CA ILE A 86 -0.08 16.01 -27.67
C ILE A 86 -0.08 16.49 -26.22
N GLY A 87 -0.64 17.67 -25.96
CA GLY A 87 -0.73 18.24 -24.62
C GLY A 87 -1.69 17.45 -23.72
N TRP A 88 -1.34 17.28 -22.44
CA TRP A 88 -2.18 16.55 -21.48
C TRP A 88 -3.59 17.15 -21.33
N LYS A 89 -3.70 18.48 -21.37
CA LYS A 89 -5.01 19.17 -21.33
C LYS A 89 -5.91 18.70 -22.46
N THR A 90 -5.42 18.67 -23.69
CA THR A 90 -6.17 18.22 -24.86
C THR A 90 -6.55 16.75 -24.76
N VAL A 91 -5.66 15.90 -24.25
CA VAL A 91 -5.95 14.47 -24.04
C VAL A 91 -7.10 14.29 -23.07
N PHE A 92 -7.08 14.93 -21.90
CA PHE A 92 -8.15 14.81 -20.92
C PHE A 92 -9.49 15.35 -21.43
N LEU A 93 -9.48 16.43 -22.23
CA LEU A 93 -10.70 16.92 -22.86
C LEU A 93 -11.31 15.90 -23.82
N LEU A 94 -10.49 15.27 -24.67
CA LEU A 94 -10.95 14.26 -25.63
C LEU A 94 -11.35 12.94 -24.93
N GLU A 95 -10.68 12.60 -23.83
CA GLU A 95 -11.02 11.46 -22.98
C GLU A 95 -12.41 11.62 -22.37
N TYR A 96 -12.75 12.80 -21.85
CA TYR A 96 -14.01 13.05 -21.11
C TYR A 96 -15.18 13.51 -21.97
N ILE A 97 -14.94 14.10 -23.16
CA ILE A 97 -16.03 14.50 -24.06
C ILE A 97 -16.81 13.29 -24.60
N GLY A 98 -16.13 12.16 -24.84
CA GLY A 98 -16.77 10.94 -25.33
C GLY A 98 -17.86 10.45 -24.40
N PRO A 99 -17.57 10.13 -23.11
CA PRO A 99 -18.60 9.73 -22.16
C PRO A 99 -19.74 10.73 -21.99
N LEU A 100 -19.46 12.03 -22.11
CA LEU A 100 -20.48 13.09 -22.04
C LEU A 100 -21.44 13.05 -23.23
N VAL A 101 -20.96 12.67 -24.42
CA VAL A 101 -21.78 12.60 -25.65
C VAL A 101 -22.42 11.23 -25.83
N ILE A 102 -21.65 10.16 -25.60
CA ILE A 102 -22.07 8.77 -25.83
C ILE A 102 -23.25 8.41 -24.94
N TYR A 103 -23.18 8.68 -23.63
CA TYR A 103 -24.25 8.24 -22.72
C TYR A 103 -25.63 8.85 -23.08
N PRO A 104 -25.77 10.17 -23.33
CA PRO A 104 -27.03 10.74 -23.79
C PRO A 104 -27.55 10.16 -25.10
N ILE A 105 -26.70 9.70 -26.03
CA ILE A 105 -27.18 9.07 -27.28
C ILE A 105 -27.99 7.81 -26.96
N PHE A 106 -27.53 6.95 -26.04
CA PHE A 106 -28.26 5.75 -25.61
C PHE A 106 -29.59 6.07 -24.91
N TYR A 107 -29.67 7.20 -24.20
CA TYR A 107 -30.90 7.65 -23.55
C TYR A 107 -31.90 8.28 -24.53
N LEU A 108 -31.42 9.12 -25.46
CA LEU A 108 -32.26 9.93 -26.35
C LEU A 108 -32.67 9.19 -27.63
N ARG A 109 -31.95 8.13 -28.01
CA ARG A 109 -32.16 7.35 -29.24
C ARG A 109 -32.41 5.86 -28.97
N PRO A 110 -33.40 5.51 -28.12
CA PRO A 110 -33.64 4.12 -27.76
C PRO A 110 -34.13 3.30 -28.98
N SER A 111 -34.90 3.89 -29.89
CA SER A 111 -35.40 3.23 -31.09
C SER A 111 -34.30 2.76 -32.03
N GLU A 112 -33.25 3.57 -32.19
CA GLU A 112 -32.14 3.30 -33.08
C GLU A 112 -31.15 2.29 -32.50
N ILE A 113 -31.11 2.15 -31.17
CA ILE A 113 -30.13 1.31 -30.46
C ILE A 113 -30.71 -0.03 -30.03
N TYR A 114 -31.93 -0.03 -29.50
CA TYR A 114 -32.57 -1.23 -28.94
C TYR A 114 -33.72 -1.77 -29.82
N GLY A 115 -34.04 -1.09 -30.93
CA GLY A 115 -35.07 -1.49 -31.88
C GLY A 115 -36.33 -0.60 -31.84
N PRO A 116 -37.19 -0.65 -32.88
CA PRO A 116 -38.27 0.30 -33.09
C PRO A 116 -39.31 0.35 -31.95
N ASP A 117 -39.49 -0.75 -31.21
CA ASP A 117 -40.43 -0.82 -30.09
C ASP A 117 -39.87 -0.28 -28.76
N ALA A 118 -38.57 0.00 -28.68
CA ALA A 118 -37.92 0.43 -27.44
C ALA A 118 -38.50 1.73 -26.88
N SER A 119 -38.88 2.66 -27.77
CA SER A 119 -39.47 3.96 -27.40
C SER A 119 -40.87 3.84 -26.78
N ARG A 120 -41.51 2.67 -26.83
CA ARG A 120 -42.82 2.42 -26.21
C ARG A 120 -42.73 2.23 -24.69
N TYR A 121 -41.56 1.88 -24.17
CA TYR A 121 -41.37 1.64 -22.75
C TYR A 121 -41.03 2.94 -22.01
N PRO A 122 -41.75 3.30 -20.92
CA PRO A 122 -41.46 4.51 -20.18
C PRO A 122 -40.15 4.39 -19.40
N MET A 123 -39.30 5.42 -19.49
CA MET A 123 -38.03 5.45 -18.78
C MET A 123 -38.23 5.61 -17.27
N SER A 124 -37.64 4.69 -16.50
CA SER A 124 -37.71 4.69 -15.04
C SER A 124 -36.99 5.90 -14.42
N TYR A 125 -37.38 6.29 -13.21
CA TYR A 125 -36.73 7.41 -12.50
C TYR A 125 -35.24 7.14 -12.22
N GLY A 126 -34.87 5.88 -11.95
CA GLY A 126 -33.47 5.49 -11.75
C GLY A 126 -32.59 5.77 -12.97
N VAL A 127 -33.11 5.50 -14.17
CA VAL A 127 -32.41 5.79 -15.44
C VAL A 127 -32.30 7.29 -15.70
N LYS A 128 -33.36 8.05 -15.40
CA LYS A 128 -33.34 9.52 -15.49
C LYS A 128 -32.27 10.13 -14.56
N PHE A 129 -32.21 9.70 -13.30
CA PHE A 129 -31.18 10.16 -12.38
C PHE A 129 -29.78 9.69 -12.78
N ALA A 130 -29.64 8.49 -13.35
CA ALA A 130 -28.36 8.00 -13.86
C ALA A 130 -27.81 8.89 -14.99
N LEU A 131 -28.66 9.32 -15.93
CA LEU A 131 -28.27 10.29 -16.97
C LEU A 131 -27.77 11.61 -16.35
N VAL A 132 -28.49 12.14 -15.36
CA VAL A 132 -28.13 13.40 -14.70
C VAL A 132 -26.78 13.27 -13.99
N CYS A 133 -26.60 12.21 -13.17
CA CYS A 133 -25.34 11.95 -12.46
C CYS A 133 -24.16 11.80 -13.43
N TRP A 134 -24.34 11.02 -14.50
CA TRP A 134 -23.31 10.78 -15.51
C TRP A 134 -22.90 12.08 -16.22
N THR A 135 -23.90 12.84 -16.70
CA THR A 135 -23.68 14.10 -17.40
C THR A 135 -23.00 15.11 -16.48
N PHE A 136 -23.47 15.24 -15.24
CA PHE A 136 -22.90 16.14 -14.24
C PHE A 136 -21.43 15.80 -13.95
N HIS A 137 -21.12 14.52 -13.71
CA HIS A 137 -19.76 14.08 -13.44
C HIS A 137 -18.81 14.43 -14.59
N TYR A 138 -19.13 14.05 -15.83
CA TYR A 138 -18.22 14.31 -16.95
C TYR A 138 -18.16 15.80 -17.34
N ALA A 139 -19.25 16.55 -17.19
CA ALA A 139 -19.21 18.01 -17.33
C ALA A 139 -18.30 18.65 -16.28
N LYS A 140 -18.39 18.23 -15.01
CA LYS A 140 -17.49 18.66 -13.94
C LYS A 140 -16.03 18.36 -14.30
N ARG A 141 -15.72 17.13 -14.74
CA ARG A 141 -14.35 16.72 -15.11
C ARG A 141 -13.79 17.55 -16.28
N LEU A 142 -14.60 17.90 -17.27
CA LEU A 142 -14.20 18.82 -18.34
C LEU A 142 -13.92 20.23 -17.81
N LEU A 143 -14.80 20.79 -16.99
CA LEU A 143 -14.61 22.12 -16.39
C LEU A 143 -13.37 22.15 -15.48
N GLU A 144 -13.15 21.12 -14.67
CA GLU A 144 -11.94 20.99 -13.87
C GLU A 144 -10.67 20.93 -14.72
N THR A 145 -10.70 20.18 -15.83
CA THR A 145 -9.58 20.11 -16.78
C THR A 145 -9.28 21.47 -17.41
N LEU A 146 -10.32 22.27 -17.68
CA LEU A 146 -10.18 23.60 -18.26
C LEU A 146 -9.67 24.65 -17.28
N PHE A 147 -10.19 24.64 -16.04
CA PHE A 147 -10.09 25.76 -15.10
C PHE A 147 -9.38 25.45 -13.77
N VAL A 148 -9.27 24.18 -13.37
CA VAL A 148 -8.76 23.77 -12.04
C VAL A 148 -7.41 23.07 -12.14
N HIS A 149 -7.27 22.09 -13.03
CA HIS A 149 -6.08 21.23 -13.09
C HIS A 149 -4.86 21.97 -13.64
N ARG A 150 -3.72 21.79 -12.95
CA ARG A 150 -2.40 22.26 -13.40
C ARG A 150 -1.49 21.07 -13.66
N PHE A 151 -1.22 20.79 -14.93
CA PHE A 151 -0.42 19.64 -15.35
C PHE A 151 1.08 19.92 -15.18
N SER A 152 1.82 18.99 -14.58
CA SER A 152 3.27 19.13 -14.40
C SER A 152 4.08 18.68 -15.62
N ASN A 153 3.54 17.74 -16.39
CA ASN A 153 4.11 17.28 -17.65
C ASN A 153 3.41 18.01 -18.80
N ALA A 154 4.17 18.48 -19.78
CA ALA A 154 3.62 19.24 -20.90
C ALA A 154 2.83 18.34 -21.87
N THR A 155 3.39 17.17 -22.22
CA THR A 155 2.86 16.35 -23.31
C THR A 155 2.92 14.84 -23.06
N MET A 156 2.23 14.08 -23.93
CA MET A 156 2.32 12.62 -24.06
C MET A 156 2.33 12.17 -25.52
N PRO A 157 2.78 10.93 -25.83
CA PRO A 157 2.79 10.41 -27.20
C PRO A 157 1.39 10.34 -27.81
N LEU A 158 1.24 10.83 -29.04
CA LEU A 158 -0.06 10.95 -29.71
C LEU A 158 -0.81 9.61 -29.82
N ARG A 159 -0.11 8.50 -30.10
CA ARG A 159 -0.72 7.17 -30.25
C ARG A 159 -1.49 6.70 -29.01
N ASN A 160 -1.11 7.17 -27.82
CA ASN A 160 -1.78 6.78 -26.58
C ASN A 160 -3.19 7.39 -26.46
N ILE A 161 -3.54 8.38 -27.29
CA ILE A 161 -4.87 8.99 -27.28
C ILE A 161 -5.97 7.96 -27.58
N PHE A 162 -5.73 7.05 -28.52
CA PHE A 162 -6.69 6.03 -28.91
C PHE A 162 -6.92 5.03 -27.78
N LYS A 163 -5.85 4.68 -27.04
CA LYS A 163 -5.95 3.81 -25.87
C LYS A 163 -6.76 4.47 -24.75
N ASN A 164 -6.47 5.74 -24.46
CA ASN A 164 -7.14 6.48 -23.39
C ASN A 164 -8.62 6.73 -23.74
N CYS A 165 -8.90 7.31 -24.91
CA CYS A 165 -10.28 7.58 -25.34
C CYS A 165 -11.05 6.27 -25.51
N GLY A 166 -10.45 5.25 -26.14
CA GLY A 166 -11.07 3.93 -26.31
C GLY A 166 -11.54 3.33 -24.99
N TYR A 167 -10.72 3.41 -23.92
CA TYR A 167 -11.13 2.95 -22.59
C TYR A 167 -12.41 3.65 -22.12
N TYR A 168 -12.40 4.97 -22.01
CA TYR A 168 -13.55 5.71 -21.46
C TYR A 168 -14.79 5.63 -22.35
N TRP A 169 -14.62 5.71 -23.66
CA TRP A 169 -15.72 5.74 -24.62
C TRP A 169 -16.42 4.38 -24.70
N VAL A 170 -15.66 3.28 -24.73
CA VAL A 170 -16.22 1.92 -24.72
C VAL A 170 -16.92 1.64 -23.40
N PHE A 171 -16.32 2.00 -22.25
CA PHE A 171 -16.99 1.84 -20.97
C PHE A 171 -18.25 2.72 -20.84
N ALA A 172 -18.25 3.92 -21.41
CA ALA A 172 -19.43 4.77 -21.47
C ALA A 172 -20.55 4.12 -22.29
N ALA A 173 -20.23 3.61 -23.48
CA ALA A 173 -21.18 2.88 -24.31
C ALA A 173 -21.70 1.62 -23.60
N PHE A 174 -20.82 0.86 -22.96
CA PHE A 174 -21.18 -0.35 -22.22
C PHE A 174 -22.15 -0.04 -21.06
N VAL A 175 -21.80 0.90 -20.19
CA VAL A 175 -22.63 1.26 -19.03
C VAL A 175 -23.96 1.87 -19.47
N SER A 176 -23.93 2.76 -20.47
CA SER A 176 -25.16 3.39 -21.01
C SER A 176 -26.07 2.37 -21.70
N TYR A 177 -25.53 1.41 -22.44
CA TYR A 177 -26.32 0.36 -23.07
C TYR A 177 -27.18 -0.39 -22.06
N PHE A 178 -26.61 -0.82 -20.93
CA PHE A 178 -27.36 -1.61 -19.95
C PHE A 178 -28.32 -0.79 -19.09
N ILE A 179 -27.93 0.41 -18.68
CA ILE A 179 -28.79 1.24 -17.82
C ILE A 179 -30.01 1.75 -18.61
N ASN A 180 -29.82 2.12 -19.88
CA ASN A 180 -30.90 2.65 -20.72
C ASN A 180 -31.70 1.56 -21.47
N HIS A 181 -31.41 0.27 -21.24
CA HIS A 181 -32.08 -0.82 -21.93
C HIS A 181 -33.58 -0.88 -21.57
N PRO A 182 -34.50 -1.17 -22.51
CA PRO A 182 -35.94 -1.28 -22.22
C PRO A 182 -36.30 -2.31 -21.15
N LEU A 183 -35.48 -3.35 -21.00
CA LEU A 183 -35.60 -4.40 -19.97
C LEU A 183 -34.95 -4.03 -18.62
N TYR A 184 -34.58 -2.76 -18.41
CA TYR A 184 -34.03 -2.31 -17.14
C TYR A 184 -35.04 -2.51 -16.00
N THR A 185 -34.63 -3.24 -14.97
CA THR A 185 -35.45 -3.47 -13.78
C THR A 185 -35.22 -2.39 -12.74
N LEU A 186 -36.31 -1.92 -12.14
CA LEU A 186 -36.26 -0.95 -11.05
C LEU A 186 -35.50 -1.49 -9.84
N PRO A 187 -34.94 -0.58 -9.02
CA PRO A 187 -34.34 -0.97 -7.77
C PRO A 187 -35.27 -1.75 -6.82
N TYR A 188 -34.81 -2.88 -6.29
CA TYR A 188 -35.40 -3.68 -5.19
C TYR A 188 -35.93 -2.82 -4.04
N PHE A 189 -35.11 -1.91 -3.49
CA PHE A 189 -35.55 -0.98 -2.44
C PHE A 189 -36.21 0.30 -2.99
N GLY A 190 -36.58 0.29 -4.28
CA GLY A 190 -37.29 1.34 -4.97
C GLY A 190 -36.63 2.71 -4.86
N PHE A 191 -37.46 3.73 -4.62
CA PHE A 191 -37.03 5.12 -4.58
C PHE A 191 -36.03 5.41 -3.46
N VAL A 192 -36.11 4.73 -2.32
CA VAL A 192 -35.20 4.96 -1.18
C VAL A 192 -33.75 4.64 -1.58
N GLN A 193 -33.53 3.54 -2.29
CA GLN A 193 -32.20 3.19 -2.81
C GLN A 193 -31.70 4.20 -3.84
N VAL A 194 -32.59 4.70 -4.71
CA VAL A 194 -32.21 5.72 -5.69
C VAL A 194 -31.84 7.04 -5.01
N ALA A 195 -32.64 7.49 -4.05
CA ALA A 195 -32.41 8.73 -3.33
C ALA A 195 -31.14 8.67 -2.46
N THR A 196 -30.92 7.57 -1.75
CA THR A 196 -29.70 7.38 -0.94
C THR A 196 -28.44 7.27 -1.81
N GLY A 197 -28.52 6.55 -2.94
CA GLY A 197 -27.44 6.50 -3.93
C GLY A 197 -27.13 7.87 -4.54
N LEU A 198 -28.15 8.66 -4.86
CA LEU A 198 -27.99 10.02 -5.39
C LEU A 198 -27.33 10.96 -4.36
N ILE A 199 -27.76 10.93 -3.10
CA ILE A 199 -27.17 11.74 -2.02
C ILE A 199 -25.69 11.37 -1.83
N GLY A 200 -25.39 10.06 -1.76
CA GLY A 200 -24.02 9.57 -1.63
C GLY A 200 -23.13 9.99 -2.82
N PHE A 201 -23.67 9.92 -4.04
CA PHE A 201 -23.00 10.39 -5.26
C PHE A 201 -22.65 11.88 -5.18
N ILE A 202 -23.62 12.72 -4.80
CA ILE A 202 -23.43 14.18 -4.70
C ILE A 202 -22.36 14.53 -3.66
N ILE A 203 -22.39 13.88 -2.49
CA ILE A 203 -21.38 14.09 -1.43
C ILE A 203 -19.98 13.74 -1.96
N CYS A 204 -19.85 12.62 -2.66
CA CYS A 204 -18.57 12.20 -3.24
C CYS A 204 -18.10 13.14 -4.36
N GLU A 205 -18.98 13.59 -5.25
CA GLU A 205 -18.61 14.55 -6.29
C GLU A 205 -18.13 15.89 -5.73
N PHE A 206 -18.82 16.37 -4.69
CA PHE A 206 -18.43 17.59 -3.98
C PHE A 206 -17.11 17.42 -3.23
N GLY A 207 -16.88 16.27 -2.59
CA GLY A 207 -15.62 15.95 -1.94
C GLY A 207 -14.45 15.87 -2.92
N ASN A 208 -14.66 15.24 -4.07
CA ASN A 208 -13.66 15.16 -5.15
C ASN A 208 -13.28 16.57 -5.66
N LEU A 209 -14.26 17.43 -5.94
CA LEU A 209 -14.03 18.81 -6.38
C LEU A 209 -13.29 19.63 -5.30
N SER A 210 -13.71 19.51 -4.05
CA SER A 210 -13.08 20.19 -2.91
C SER A 210 -11.60 19.86 -2.81
N VAL A 211 -11.25 18.57 -2.97
CA VAL A 211 -9.86 18.12 -2.98
C VAL A 211 -9.09 18.66 -4.19
N HIS A 212 -9.69 18.70 -5.38
CA HIS A 212 -9.04 19.28 -6.56
C HIS A 212 -8.76 20.79 -6.41
N LEU A 213 -9.69 21.55 -5.80
CA LEU A 213 -9.50 22.97 -5.50
C LEU A 213 -8.37 23.19 -4.48
N LEU A 214 -8.30 22.38 -3.43
CA LEU A 214 -7.21 22.42 -2.46
C LEU A 214 -5.86 22.12 -3.15
N LEU A 215 -5.80 21.05 -3.95
CA LEU A 215 -4.59 20.68 -4.68
C LEU A 215 -4.14 21.76 -5.68
N ARG A 216 -5.08 22.50 -6.28
CA ARG A 216 -4.78 23.67 -7.11
C ARG A 216 -4.14 24.78 -6.28
N ASN A 217 -4.73 25.10 -5.13
CA ASN A 217 -4.30 26.21 -4.27
C ASN A 217 -2.93 25.94 -3.60
N LEU A 218 -2.53 24.68 -3.43
CA LEU A 218 -1.19 24.32 -2.94
C LEU A 218 -0.06 24.73 -3.89
N ARG A 219 -0.37 25.01 -5.17
CA ARG A 219 0.60 25.47 -6.16
C ARG A 219 0.38 26.95 -6.45
N PRO A 220 1.34 27.84 -6.17
CA PRO A 220 1.30 29.21 -6.69
C PRO A 220 1.21 29.24 -8.22
N LEU A 221 0.58 30.27 -8.80
CA LEU A 221 0.46 30.44 -10.25
C LEU A 221 1.84 30.43 -10.92
N GLY A 222 1.99 29.70 -12.03
CA GLY A 222 3.25 29.58 -12.77
C GLY A 222 4.30 28.64 -12.15
N THR A 223 4.12 28.16 -10.91
CA THR A 223 5.10 27.30 -10.24
C THR A 223 4.75 25.81 -10.32
N LYS A 224 5.78 24.96 -10.36
CA LYS A 224 5.64 23.49 -10.29
C LYS A 224 5.99 22.92 -8.91
N VAL A 225 6.13 23.79 -7.89
CA VAL A 225 6.51 23.40 -6.53
C VAL A 225 5.45 22.47 -5.94
N ARG A 226 5.91 21.39 -5.30
CA ARG A 226 5.05 20.41 -4.61
C ARG A 226 5.09 20.67 -3.12
N LYS A 227 3.92 20.59 -2.47
CA LYS A 227 3.76 20.67 -1.02
C LYS A 227 2.98 19.46 -0.53
N ILE A 228 3.16 19.11 0.74
CA ILE A 228 2.37 18.06 1.38
C ILE A 228 0.93 18.58 1.51
N PRO A 229 -0.08 17.88 0.95
CA PRO A 229 -1.46 18.28 1.11
C PRO A 229 -1.92 18.04 2.55
N MET A 230 -2.49 19.09 3.15
CA MET A 230 -3.07 19.09 4.49
C MET A 230 -4.53 19.54 4.38
N PRO A 231 -5.40 19.07 5.28
CA PRO A 231 -6.80 19.52 5.32
C PRO A 231 -6.89 21.02 5.58
N ASP A 232 -7.93 21.63 5.04
CA ASP A 232 -8.32 23.02 5.26
C ASP A 232 -9.65 23.08 6.04
N ILE A 233 -10.32 24.24 6.01
CA ILE A 233 -11.59 24.47 6.72
C ILE A 233 -12.73 23.60 6.15
N ASN A 234 -12.62 23.14 4.89
CA ASN A 234 -13.67 22.33 4.27
C ASN A 234 -13.66 20.92 4.86
N PRO A 235 -14.78 20.42 5.43
CA PRO A 235 -14.82 19.10 6.07
C PRO A 235 -14.49 17.95 5.12
N MET A 236 -14.70 18.12 3.80
CA MET A 236 -14.36 17.09 2.82
C MET A 236 -12.85 16.91 2.63
N THR A 237 -12.02 17.86 3.06
CA THR A 237 -10.57 17.75 2.95
C THR A 237 -9.95 17.05 4.16
N LEU A 238 -10.69 16.87 5.26
CA LEU A 238 -10.28 16.11 6.46
C LEU A 238 -9.80 14.68 6.13
N MET A 239 -10.28 14.13 5.02
CA MET A 239 -9.83 12.85 4.48
C MET A 239 -8.31 12.78 4.25
N PHE A 240 -7.62 13.93 4.08
CA PHE A 240 -6.15 13.99 4.05
C PHE A 240 -5.48 13.54 5.35
N HIS A 241 -6.16 13.51 6.50
CA HIS A 241 -5.60 12.89 7.70
C HIS A 241 -5.38 11.38 7.50
N PHE A 242 -6.23 10.72 6.73
CA PHE A 242 -6.21 9.27 6.60
C PHE A 242 -5.53 8.78 5.32
N VAL A 243 -5.65 9.50 4.20
CA VAL A 243 -5.16 9.03 2.89
C VAL A 243 -4.42 10.10 2.09
N SER A 244 -3.49 9.67 1.24
CA SER A 244 -2.71 10.53 0.35
C SER A 244 -3.49 11.07 -0.84
N CYS A 245 -4.44 10.30 -1.36
CA CYS A 245 -5.18 10.63 -2.57
C CYS A 245 -6.70 10.62 -2.32
N PRO A 246 -7.24 11.52 -1.47
CA PRO A 246 -8.69 11.58 -1.21
C PRO A 246 -9.54 11.79 -2.45
N ASN A 247 -9.02 12.48 -3.48
CA ASN A 247 -9.72 12.69 -4.74
C ASN A 247 -10.08 11.36 -5.40
N TYR A 248 -9.16 10.38 -5.41
CA TYR A 248 -9.45 9.05 -5.95
C TYR A 248 -10.42 8.27 -5.05
N THR A 249 -10.34 8.45 -3.73
CA THR A 249 -11.29 7.86 -2.78
C THR A 249 -12.72 8.33 -3.05
N TYR A 250 -12.91 9.64 -3.20
CA TYR A 250 -14.20 10.22 -3.53
C TYR A 250 -14.67 9.85 -4.93
N GLU A 251 -13.78 9.78 -5.93
CA GLU A 251 -14.13 9.32 -7.28
C GLU A 251 -14.71 7.89 -7.26
N VAL A 252 -14.04 6.97 -6.56
CA VAL A 252 -14.53 5.59 -6.42
C VAL A 252 -15.83 5.56 -5.62
N GLY A 253 -15.94 6.39 -4.59
CA GLY A 253 -17.18 6.58 -3.84
C GLY A 253 -18.35 6.98 -4.74
N SER A 254 -18.16 7.96 -5.63
CA SER A 254 -19.18 8.37 -6.62
C SER A 254 -19.64 7.18 -7.45
N TRP A 255 -18.73 6.42 -8.04
CA TRP A 255 -19.09 5.29 -8.90
C TRP A 255 -19.70 4.09 -8.15
N LEU A 256 -19.33 3.88 -6.87
CA LEU A 256 -19.99 2.92 -5.99
C LEU A 256 -21.43 3.32 -5.68
N TRP A 257 -21.67 4.58 -5.32
CA TRP A 257 -23.01 5.11 -5.08
C TRP A 257 -23.87 5.14 -6.34
N PHE A 258 -23.27 5.45 -7.50
CA PHE A 258 -23.92 5.33 -8.80
C PHE A 258 -24.34 3.88 -9.08
N SER A 259 -23.44 2.92 -8.87
CA SER A 259 -23.73 1.50 -9.07
C SER A 259 -24.80 0.97 -8.11
N TYR A 260 -24.81 1.47 -6.87
CA TYR A 260 -25.86 1.21 -5.88
C TYR A 260 -27.20 1.80 -6.32
N MET A 261 -27.22 3.05 -6.80
CA MET A 261 -28.42 3.73 -7.31
C MET A 261 -29.06 2.99 -8.49
N THR A 262 -28.25 2.53 -9.45
CA THR A 262 -28.74 1.89 -10.68
C THR A 262 -28.98 0.39 -10.58
N GLN A 263 -28.79 -0.19 -9.39
CA GLN A 263 -28.89 -1.63 -9.11
C GLN A 263 -28.00 -2.54 -9.95
N SER A 264 -26.77 -2.59 -9.48
CA SER A 264 -25.69 -3.31 -10.15
C SER A 264 -25.00 -4.31 -9.24
N LEU A 265 -25.51 -4.48 -8.01
CA LEU A 265 -24.88 -5.25 -6.95
C LEU A 265 -25.54 -6.64 -6.81
N PRO A 266 -24.74 -7.67 -6.46
CA PRO A 266 -25.22 -9.01 -6.15
C PRO A 266 -26.30 -9.09 -5.07
N GLU A 267 -27.39 -9.80 -5.35
CA GLU A 267 -27.94 -10.69 -4.33
C GLU A 267 -27.16 -11.99 -4.34
N ILE A 268 -26.41 -12.23 -3.26
CA ILE A 268 -25.96 -13.56 -2.86
C ILE A 268 -27.12 -14.16 -2.06
N LYS A 269 -27.91 -15.02 -2.71
CA LYS A 269 -28.64 -16.10 -2.02
C LYS A 269 -28.34 -17.41 -2.74
N CYS A 270 -27.42 -18.18 -2.15
CA CYS A 270 -27.30 -19.60 -2.39
C CYS A 270 -28.49 -20.31 -1.75
N SER A 271 -29.27 -20.99 -2.57
CA SER A 271 -29.64 -22.39 -2.37
C SER A 271 -30.29 -22.85 -3.67
N CYS A 272 -29.83 -23.94 -4.26
CA CYS A 272 -30.28 -24.56 -5.51
C CYS A 272 -29.73 -24.00 -6.85
N ASN A 273 -29.67 -24.92 -7.81
CA ASN A 273 -28.66 -25.06 -8.85
C ASN A 273 -28.93 -24.25 -10.12
N ILE A 274 -27.83 -23.76 -10.73
CA ILE A 274 -27.68 -23.40 -12.16
C ILE A 274 -28.46 -22.15 -12.63
N SER A 275 -27.89 -20.96 -12.36
CA SER A 275 -27.90 -19.76 -13.24
C SER A 275 -26.93 -18.67 -12.75
N PHE A 276 -25.76 -19.08 -12.22
CA PHE A 276 -24.87 -18.23 -11.42
C PHE A 276 -23.96 -17.26 -12.21
N ILE A 277 -24.18 -17.05 -13.52
CA ILE A 277 -23.29 -16.22 -14.36
C ILE A 277 -24.02 -15.04 -15.07
N SER A 278 -25.35 -14.91 -15.03
CA SER A 278 -26.05 -14.03 -15.99
C SER A 278 -26.38 -12.59 -15.56
N LEU A 279 -26.44 -12.23 -14.27
CA LEU A 279 -27.01 -10.92 -13.88
C LEU A 279 -26.20 -10.09 -12.87
N LEU A 280 -24.96 -10.48 -12.58
CA LEU A 280 -24.28 -10.04 -11.37
C LEU A 280 -23.21 -8.94 -11.51
N MET A 281 -22.80 -8.53 -12.71
CA MET A 281 -21.61 -7.66 -12.86
C MET A 281 -21.71 -6.74 -14.08
N ARG A 282 -22.41 -5.60 -14.02
CA ARG A 282 -22.50 -4.68 -15.19
C ARG A 282 -21.70 -3.38 -14.96
N PRO A 283 -22.18 -2.32 -14.29
CA PRO A 283 -21.34 -1.13 -14.03
C PRO A 283 -20.33 -1.28 -12.86
N LEU A 284 -20.40 -2.36 -12.08
CA LEU A 284 -19.33 -2.70 -11.13
C LEU A 284 -18.02 -3.05 -11.83
N ILE A 285 -18.05 -3.58 -13.05
CA ILE A 285 -16.83 -3.87 -13.82
C ILE A 285 -16.10 -2.55 -14.13
N PHE A 286 -16.84 -1.52 -14.55
CA PHE A 286 -16.28 -0.18 -14.75
C PHE A 286 -15.71 0.39 -13.44
N THR A 287 -16.49 0.32 -12.36
CA THR A 287 -16.06 0.81 -11.04
C THR A 287 -14.81 0.07 -10.53
N PHE A 288 -14.76 -1.25 -10.70
CA PHE A 288 -13.65 -2.10 -10.26
C PHE A 288 -12.40 -1.90 -11.12
N ALA A 289 -12.55 -1.84 -12.45
CA ALA A 289 -11.44 -1.55 -13.35
C ALA A 289 -10.85 -0.15 -13.07
N GLY A 290 -11.71 0.85 -12.89
CA GLY A 290 -11.31 2.20 -12.50
C GLY A 290 -10.64 2.23 -11.13
N PHE A 291 -11.16 1.50 -10.15
CA PHE A 291 -10.58 1.35 -8.82
C PHE A 291 -9.17 0.76 -8.87
N LEU A 292 -8.96 -0.36 -9.57
CA LEU A 292 -7.65 -0.99 -9.67
C LEU A 292 -6.61 -0.03 -10.27
N GLN A 293 -6.98 0.64 -11.36
CA GLN A 293 -6.09 1.60 -12.02
C GLN A 293 -5.73 2.77 -11.10
N MET A 294 -6.72 3.35 -10.42
CA MET A 294 -6.50 4.46 -9.48
C MET A 294 -5.73 4.03 -8.23
N ALA A 295 -5.91 2.80 -7.75
CA ALA A 295 -5.18 2.26 -6.61
C ALA A 295 -3.68 2.12 -6.92
N ILE A 296 -3.32 1.68 -8.13
CA ILE A 296 -1.94 1.63 -8.60
C ILE A 296 -1.34 3.04 -8.60
N TRP A 297 -2.04 4.00 -9.21
CA TRP A 297 -1.58 5.40 -9.23
C TRP A 297 -1.48 6.03 -7.83
N ALA A 298 -2.42 5.71 -6.93
CA ALA A 298 -2.40 6.18 -5.55
C ALA A 298 -1.19 5.65 -4.79
N LYS A 299 -0.85 4.37 -4.97
CA LYS A 299 0.30 3.71 -4.34
C LYS A 299 1.60 4.35 -4.79
N ASP A 300 1.75 4.59 -6.09
CA ASP A 300 2.92 5.27 -6.64
C ASP A 300 3.05 6.71 -6.15
N LYS A 301 1.93 7.45 -6.11
CA LYS A 301 1.90 8.83 -5.58
C LYS A 301 2.25 8.87 -4.08
N HIS A 302 1.71 7.95 -3.28
CA HIS A 302 2.03 7.81 -1.86
C HIS A 302 3.52 7.49 -1.64
N ARG A 303 4.09 6.56 -2.41
CA ARG A 303 5.52 6.23 -2.39
C ARG A 303 6.38 7.43 -2.74
N ASN A 304 5.98 8.22 -3.74
CA ASN A 304 6.70 9.44 -4.12
C ASN A 304 6.66 10.49 -3.00
N TYR A 305 5.51 10.71 -2.36
CA TYR A 305 5.43 11.63 -1.22
C TYR A 305 6.35 11.23 -0.06
N ARG A 306 6.41 9.94 0.29
CA ARG A 306 7.30 9.44 1.35
C ARG A 306 8.79 9.59 1.02
N ARG A 307 9.16 9.56 -0.26
CA ARG A 307 10.55 9.77 -0.73
C ARG A 307 10.91 11.24 -0.83
N GLU A 308 9.99 12.08 -1.30
CA GLU A 308 10.21 13.50 -1.57
C GLU A 308 10.18 14.33 -0.27
N PHE A 309 9.36 13.94 0.71
CA PHE A 309 9.16 14.70 1.94
C PHE A 309 9.54 13.90 3.19
N PRO A 310 10.65 14.22 3.87
CA PRO A 310 11.04 13.57 5.13
C PRO A 310 9.99 13.69 6.24
N ASN A 311 9.28 14.82 6.30
CA ASN A 311 8.25 15.12 7.30
C ASN A 311 6.84 14.63 6.91
N TYR A 312 6.73 13.66 5.98
CA TYR A 312 5.45 13.16 5.52
C TYR A 312 4.73 12.31 6.61
N PRO A 313 3.41 12.49 6.86
CA PRO A 313 2.70 11.73 7.88
C PRO A 313 2.70 10.22 7.64
N LYS A 314 3.33 9.46 8.54
CA LYS A 314 3.55 8.00 8.40
C LYS A 314 2.26 7.16 8.50
N HIS A 315 1.22 7.67 9.15
CA HIS A 315 -0.05 6.95 9.35
C HIS A 315 -0.97 6.99 8.13
N ARG A 316 -0.73 7.89 7.16
CA ARG A 316 -1.57 8.00 5.96
C ARG A 316 -1.47 6.73 5.10
N ARG A 317 -2.59 6.33 4.50
CA ARG A 317 -2.65 5.26 3.49
C ARG A 317 -2.71 5.86 2.08
N ALA A 318 -2.64 5.03 1.05
CA ALA A 318 -2.64 5.50 -0.33
C ALA A 318 -4.02 6.02 -0.78
N MET A 319 -5.09 5.24 -0.54
CA MET A 319 -6.42 5.51 -1.12
C MET A 319 -7.61 5.14 -0.22
N ILE A 320 -7.70 3.94 0.35
CA ILE A 320 -8.85 3.57 1.19
C ILE A 320 -8.53 3.92 2.66
N PRO A 321 -9.39 4.71 3.34
CA PRO A 321 -9.22 5.01 4.75
C PRO A 321 -9.56 3.77 5.59
N PHE A 322 -8.84 3.55 6.69
CA PHE A 322 -9.12 2.47 7.65
C PHE A 322 -9.11 1.04 7.11
N THR A 323 -8.52 0.77 5.94
CA THR A 323 -8.10 -0.61 5.66
C THR A 323 -7.09 -0.96 6.74
N MET A 324 -7.51 -1.74 7.72
CA MET A 324 -6.57 -2.46 8.55
C MET A 324 -5.66 -3.17 7.56
N ALA A 325 -4.35 -3.00 7.72
CA ALA A 325 -3.40 -3.93 7.13
C ALA A 325 -3.53 -5.25 7.90
N SER A 326 -4.74 -5.80 7.94
CA SER A 326 -4.96 -7.22 8.08
C SER A 326 -4.63 -7.78 6.70
N GLN A 327 -3.33 -7.93 6.42
CA GLN A 327 -2.99 -9.27 5.98
C GLN A 327 -3.59 -10.15 7.07
N ALA A 328 -4.53 -11.03 6.74
CA ALA A 328 -5.09 -11.91 7.75
C ALA A 328 -3.92 -12.77 8.24
N LEU A 329 -3.18 -12.33 9.26
CA LEU A 329 -2.02 -13.02 9.76
C LEU A 329 -2.50 -14.15 10.66
N GLN A 330 -1.80 -15.27 10.61
CA GLN A 330 -1.94 -16.33 11.60
C GLN A 330 -1.03 -16.00 12.78
N ALA A 331 -1.49 -16.17 14.01
CA ALA A 331 -0.59 -16.13 15.17
C ALA A 331 -0.16 -17.56 15.54
N VAL A 332 1.08 -17.70 15.96
CA VAL A 332 1.66 -18.90 16.54
C VAL A 332 2.06 -18.55 17.96
N VAL A 333 1.45 -19.19 18.95
CA VAL A 333 1.77 -19.02 20.37
C VAL A 333 2.56 -20.23 20.85
N LEU A 334 3.75 -19.99 21.38
CA LEU A 334 4.69 -21.03 21.80
C LEU A 334 4.63 -21.25 23.32
N CYS A 335 3.87 -22.24 23.76
CA CYS A 335 3.69 -22.58 25.18
C CYS A 335 4.34 -23.93 25.59
N GLY A 336 5.16 -24.52 24.73
CA GLY A 336 5.81 -25.82 24.98
C GLY A 336 7.16 -25.78 25.71
N GLY A 337 7.66 -24.61 26.11
CA GLY A 337 9.00 -24.49 26.70
C GLY A 337 9.06 -24.95 28.16
N LEU A 338 10.13 -25.70 28.50
CA LEU A 338 10.38 -26.24 29.85
C LEU A 338 10.64 -25.16 30.92
N GLY A 339 11.10 -23.98 30.53
CA GLY A 339 11.37 -22.90 31.48
C GLY A 339 12.65 -23.09 32.28
N ASN A 340 13.73 -23.54 31.63
CA ASN A 340 15.04 -23.89 32.21
C ASN A 340 15.69 -22.82 33.12
N ARG A 341 15.22 -21.56 33.07
CA ARG A 341 15.72 -20.45 33.91
C ARG A 341 15.00 -20.30 35.25
N MET A 342 13.88 -20.99 35.46
CA MET A 342 13.05 -20.91 36.67
C MET A 342 12.69 -22.31 37.20
N THR A 343 13.67 -23.23 37.16
CA THR A 343 13.49 -24.65 37.52
C THR A 343 12.79 -24.84 38.88
N SER A 344 13.15 -24.04 39.89
CA SER A 344 12.51 -24.11 41.22
C SER A 344 10.99 -23.92 41.22
N LEU A 345 10.44 -23.22 40.22
CA LEU A 345 8.99 -23.07 40.03
C LEU A 345 8.45 -24.10 39.03
N THR A 346 9.20 -24.34 37.95
CA THR A 346 8.76 -25.18 36.83
C THR A 346 8.82 -26.67 37.10
N ASP A 347 9.53 -27.10 38.16
CA ASP A 347 9.55 -28.48 38.63
C ASP A 347 8.16 -28.95 39.14
N TYR A 348 7.35 -28.01 39.63
CA TYR A 348 6.01 -28.29 40.17
C TYR A 348 4.88 -27.86 39.23
N ILE A 349 5.02 -26.68 38.61
CA ILE A 349 3.98 -26.08 37.75
C ILE A 349 4.60 -25.74 36.40
N PRO A 350 4.11 -26.28 35.28
CA PRO A 350 4.63 -25.94 33.96
C PRO A 350 4.66 -24.42 33.70
N LYS A 351 5.68 -23.93 33.01
CA LYS A 351 5.90 -22.48 32.80
C LYS A 351 4.65 -21.75 32.30
N CYS A 352 3.94 -22.31 31.31
CA CYS A 352 2.75 -21.69 30.73
C CYS A 352 1.56 -21.58 31.71
N MET A 353 1.55 -22.37 32.79
CA MET A 353 0.50 -22.39 33.82
C MET A 353 0.83 -21.52 35.02
N LEU A 354 2.05 -20.98 35.13
CA LEU A 354 2.43 -20.14 36.25
C LEU A 354 1.49 -18.93 36.37
N PRO A 355 0.97 -18.65 37.57
CA PRO A 355 0.03 -17.56 37.75
C PRO A 355 0.76 -16.21 37.79
N ILE A 356 0.31 -15.27 36.98
CA ILE A 356 0.67 -13.86 37.05
C ILE A 356 -0.61 -13.11 37.45
N ALA A 357 -0.59 -12.42 38.58
CA ALA A 357 -1.77 -11.75 39.15
C ALA A 357 -3.03 -12.64 39.22
N GLY A 358 -2.85 -13.93 39.56
CA GLY A 358 -3.94 -14.92 39.67
C GLY A 358 -4.43 -15.50 38.34
N VAL A 359 -3.84 -15.13 37.21
CA VAL A 359 -4.20 -15.63 35.87
C VAL A 359 -3.04 -16.44 35.27
N PRO A 360 -3.27 -17.63 34.67
CA PRO A 360 -2.22 -18.41 34.02
C PRO A 360 -1.48 -17.63 32.93
N MET A 361 -0.16 -17.81 32.87
CA MET A 361 0.72 -17.09 31.94
C MET A 361 0.30 -17.19 30.47
N PHE A 362 -0.17 -18.36 30.01
CA PHE A 362 -0.59 -18.57 28.62
C PHE A 362 -1.75 -17.67 28.16
N TRP A 363 -2.55 -17.14 29.08
CA TRP A 363 -3.69 -16.29 28.77
C TRP A 363 -3.26 -14.91 28.24
N TYR A 364 -2.13 -14.38 28.71
CA TYR A 364 -1.66 -13.04 28.36
C TYR A 364 -1.33 -12.87 26.86
N PRO A 365 -0.58 -13.80 26.21
CA PRO A 365 -0.40 -13.78 24.76
C PRO A 365 -1.72 -13.81 23.98
N LEU A 366 -2.69 -14.61 24.43
CA LEU A 366 -4.00 -14.74 23.76
C LEU A 366 -4.80 -13.43 23.86
N ASN A 367 -4.87 -12.84 25.06
CA ASN A 367 -5.50 -11.54 25.27
C ASN A 367 -4.82 -10.42 24.45
N PHE A 368 -3.49 -10.44 24.36
CA PHE A 368 -2.74 -9.51 23.51
C PHE A 368 -3.12 -9.62 22.04
N LEU A 369 -3.22 -10.85 21.50
CA LEU A 369 -3.62 -11.10 20.12
C LEU A 369 -5.06 -10.66 19.85
N GLN A 370 -5.98 -10.96 20.77
CA GLN A 370 -7.38 -10.53 20.70
C GLN A 370 -7.50 -9.00 20.65
N LYS A 371 -6.84 -8.29 21.57
CA LYS A 371 -6.85 -6.81 21.60
C LYS A 371 -6.32 -6.21 20.30
N ASN A 372 -5.39 -6.91 19.64
CA ASN A 372 -4.82 -6.50 18.36
C ASN A 372 -5.57 -7.07 17.13
N SER A 373 -6.78 -7.59 17.32
CA SER A 373 -7.66 -8.09 16.25
C SER A 373 -7.06 -9.26 15.44
N ILE A 374 -6.16 -10.04 16.03
CA ILE A 374 -5.65 -11.28 15.44
C ILE A 374 -6.49 -12.44 15.94
N ARG A 375 -7.30 -13.02 15.05
CA ARG A 375 -8.33 -14.02 15.42
C ARG A 375 -7.89 -15.46 15.23
N GLU A 376 -7.04 -15.74 14.25
CA GLU A 376 -6.57 -17.09 13.96
C GLU A 376 -5.28 -17.37 14.72
N VAL A 377 -5.34 -18.30 15.69
CA VAL A 377 -4.23 -18.62 16.58
C VAL A 377 -3.95 -20.11 16.51
N VAL A 378 -2.68 -20.45 16.29
CA VAL A 378 -2.12 -21.80 16.42
C VAL A 378 -1.35 -21.82 17.73
N MET A 379 -1.83 -22.58 18.71
CA MET A 379 -1.21 -22.69 20.03
C MET A 379 -0.48 -24.01 20.15
N VAL A 380 0.85 -23.95 20.32
CA VAL A 380 1.69 -25.12 20.50
C VAL A 380 1.88 -25.37 21.99
N VAL A 381 1.45 -26.55 22.46
CA VAL A 381 1.44 -26.91 23.88
C VAL A 381 1.95 -28.34 24.05
N ALA A 382 2.65 -28.60 25.16
CA ALA A 382 2.98 -29.96 25.58
C ALA A 382 1.70 -30.82 25.69
N GLU A 383 1.75 -32.06 25.19
CA GLU A 383 0.58 -32.95 25.12
C GLU A 383 -0.13 -33.11 26.48
N LYS A 384 0.62 -33.21 27.57
CA LYS A 384 0.10 -33.39 28.93
C LYS A 384 -0.77 -32.23 29.44
N LEU A 385 -0.59 -31.02 28.90
CA LEU A 385 -1.26 -29.80 29.39
C LEU A 385 -2.44 -29.39 28.51
N MET A 386 -2.61 -30.03 27.36
CA MET A 386 -3.58 -29.60 26.36
C MET A 386 -5.02 -29.61 26.89
N ASP A 387 -5.41 -30.69 27.58
CA ASP A 387 -6.78 -30.86 28.06
C ASP A 387 -7.08 -29.90 29.21
N GLU A 388 -6.11 -29.64 30.09
CA GLU A 388 -6.23 -28.67 31.17
C GLU A 388 -6.37 -27.24 30.64
N ILE A 389 -5.55 -26.83 29.66
CA ILE A 389 -5.66 -25.50 29.02
C ILE A 389 -7.02 -25.34 28.33
N ARG A 390 -7.48 -26.36 27.61
CA ARG A 390 -8.79 -26.33 26.93
C ARG A 390 -9.93 -26.17 27.94
N HIS A 391 -9.89 -26.90 29.05
CA HIS A 391 -10.86 -26.80 30.12
C HIS A 391 -10.85 -25.42 30.80
N LEU A 392 -9.67 -24.85 31.06
CA LEU A 392 -9.54 -23.50 31.62
C LEU A 392 -10.06 -22.42 30.68
N LEU A 393 -9.86 -22.57 29.37
CA LEU A 393 -10.38 -21.65 28.35
C LEU A 393 -11.90 -21.75 28.15
N SER A 394 -12.49 -22.92 28.38
CA SER A 394 -13.95 -23.11 28.32
C SER A 394 -14.68 -22.65 29.59
N ASN A 395 -13.98 -22.59 30.73
CA ASN A 395 -14.57 -22.22 32.00
C ASN A 395 -14.60 -20.70 32.18
N SER A 396 -15.65 -20.21 32.86
CA SER A 396 -15.81 -18.78 33.22
C SER A 396 -14.86 -18.29 34.33
N ALA A 397 -13.85 -19.09 34.69
CA ALA A 397 -12.87 -18.74 35.71
C ALA A 397 -11.82 -17.74 35.19
N LEU A 398 -11.58 -17.73 33.87
CA LEU A 398 -10.68 -16.79 33.23
C LEU A 398 -11.46 -15.63 32.61
N PRO A 399 -10.86 -14.43 32.48
CA PRO A 399 -11.48 -13.35 31.75
C PRO A 399 -11.76 -13.76 30.29
N PRO A 400 -12.93 -13.42 29.74
CA PRO A 400 -13.41 -13.97 28.49
C PRO A 400 -12.53 -13.58 27.30
N LEU A 401 -12.26 -14.57 26.45
CA LEU A 401 -11.53 -14.41 25.20
C LEU A 401 -12.49 -14.53 24.01
N ASP A 402 -13.13 -13.43 23.64
CA ASP A 402 -14.14 -13.41 22.59
C ASP A 402 -13.52 -13.47 21.18
N ASN A 403 -14.14 -14.27 20.29
CA ASN A 403 -13.85 -14.32 18.86
C ASN A 403 -12.44 -14.78 18.47
N LEU A 404 -11.75 -15.54 19.33
CA LEU A 404 -10.49 -16.23 19.00
C LEU A 404 -10.77 -17.65 18.46
N GLN A 405 -10.16 -17.99 17.33
CA GLN A 405 -10.15 -19.33 16.76
C GLN A 405 -8.80 -19.97 17.08
N ILE A 406 -8.77 -20.83 18.10
CA ILE A 406 -7.55 -21.46 18.60
C ILE A 406 -7.45 -22.89 18.08
N GLU A 407 -6.45 -23.15 17.25
CA GLU A 407 -6.03 -24.49 16.84
C GLU A 407 -4.90 -24.97 17.75
N PHE A 408 -5.12 -26.07 18.47
CA PHE A 408 -4.11 -26.62 19.38
C PHE A 408 -3.25 -27.67 18.67
N ILE A 409 -1.93 -27.52 18.80
CA ILE A 409 -0.95 -28.50 18.30
C ILE A 409 -0.25 -29.16 19.48
N LYS A 410 -0.27 -30.49 19.49
CA LYS A 410 0.37 -31.34 20.50
C LYS A 410 1.86 -31.43 20.22
N LEU A 411 2.67 -31.11 21.23
CA LEU A 411 4.09 -31.37 21.24
C LEU A 411 4.36 -32.61 22.10
N SER A 412 4.94 -33.65 21.50
CA SER A 412 5.28 -34.89 22.19
C SER A 412 6.47 -34.69 23.12
N SER A 413 6.66 -35.60 24.09
CA SER A 413 7.74 -35.51 25.09
C SER A 413 9.15 -35.45 24.47
N VAL A 414 9.35 -36.04 23.28
CA VAL A 414 10.64 -36.01 22.55
C VAL A 414 10.98 -34.60 22.04
N ALA A 415 9.97 -33.75 21.91
CA ALA A 415 10.08 -32.40 21.40
C ALA A 415 10.16 -31.33 22.50
N GLU A 416 10.22 -31.72 23.78
CA GLU A 416 10.33 -30.79 24.92
C GLU A 416 11.63 -29.94 24.90
N HIS A 417 12.66 -30.38 24.18
CA HIS A 417 13.95 -29.71 24.06
C HIS A 417 14.07 -28.88 22.76
N TRP A 418 13.02 -28.83 21.95
CA TRP A 418 13.05 -28.12 20.68
C TRP A 418 13.10 -26.61 20.87
N GLY A 419 14.00 -25.96 20.11
CA GLY A 419 14.00 -24.51 19.99
C GLY A 419 12.83 -24.01 19.13
N THR A 420 12.60 -22.70 19.14
CA THR A 420 11.55 -22.03 18.35
C THR A 420 11.55 -22.44 16.88
N ALA A 421 12.72 -22.52 16.25
CA ALA A 421 12.83 -22.89 14.83
C ALA A 421 12.40 -24.33 14.54
N ASP A 422 12.66 -25.28 15.45
CA ASP A 422 12.24 -26.67 15.29
C ASP A 422 10.73 -26.83 15.42
N VAL A 423 10.13 -26.09 16.36
CA VAL A 423 8.67 -26.02 16.49
C VAL A 423 8.03 -25.44 15.23
N LEU A 424 8.55 -24.33 14.71
CA LEU A 424 8.02 -23.70 13.48
C LEU A 424 8.07 -24.64 12.27
N ARG A 425 9.13 -25.44 12.15
CA ARG A 425 9.25 -26.49 11.11
C ARG A 425 8.21 -27.59 11.29
N PHE A 426 7.99 -28.05 12.52
CA PHE A 426 6.99 -29.08 12.80
C PHE A 426 5.57 -28.64 12.42
N ILE A 427 5.26 -27.35 12.60
CA ILE A 427 3.93 -26.78 12.30
C ILE A 427 3.81 -26.14 10.91
N ASN A 428 4.78 -26.38 10.02
CA ASN A 428 4.85 -25.75 8.70
C ASN A 428 3.55 -25.97 7.89
N ALA A 429 2.96 -27.17 7.96
CA ALA A 429 1.73 -27.51 7.24
C ALA A 429 0.50 -26.70 7.69
N GLN A 430 0.47 -26.25 8.94
CA GLN A 430 -0.63 -25.50 9.55
C GLN A 430 -0.52 -24.00 9.26
N ILE A 431 0.69 -23.50 9.02
CA ILE A 431 0.93 -22.10 8.67
C ILE A 431 0.66 -21.88 7.18
N LYS A 432 -0.45 -21.21 6.86
CA LYS A 432 -0.92 -21.01 5.48
C LYS A 432 -0.54 -19.66 4.91
N LYS A 433 -0.32 -18.66 5.76
CA LYS A 433 -0.04 -17.25 5.39
C LYS A 433 1.11 -16.66 6.21
N ASP A 434 1.40 -15.39 5.99
CA ASP A 434 2.33 -14.64 6.85
C ASP A 434 1.82 -14.70 8.29
N PHE A 435 2.74 -14.78 9.24
CA PHE A 435 2.40 -15.16 10.61
C PHE A 435 3.16 -14.35 11.66
N ILE A 436 2.59 -14.30 12.85
CA ILE A 436 3.17 -13.69 14.04
C ILE A 436 3.58 -14.81 14.97
N VAL A 437 4.79 -14.77 15.52
CA VAL A 437 5.24 -15.68 16.56
C VAL A 437 5.25 -14.93 17.87
N VAL A 438 4.56 -15.46 18.87
CA VAL A 438 4.46 -14.90 20.23
C VAL A 438 4.94 -15.96 21.23
N SER A 439 5.87 -15.58 22.10
CA SER A 439 6.27 -16.45 23.22
C SER A 439 5.14 -16.61 24.24
N GLY A 440 5.08 -17.76 24.90
CA GLY A 440 4.07 -18.08 25.92
C GLY A 440 4.16 -17.24 27.20
N ASP A 441 5.28 -16.54 27.41
CA ASP A 441 5.52 -15.63 28.53
C ASP A 441 5.39 -14.15 28.16
N PHE A 442 4.91 -13.85 26.95
CA PHE A 442 4.76 -12.47 26.49
C PHE A 442 3.58 -11.78 27.19
N VAL A 443 3.89 -10.77 28.02
CA VAL A 443 2.91 -9.94 28.73
C VAL A 443 3.08 -8.49 28.28
N SER A 444 2.09 -7.96 27.56
CA SER A 444 2.11 -6.57 27.10
C SER A 444 0.72 -6.05 26.75
N ASP A 445 0.54 -4.74 26.88
CA ASP A 445 -0.61 -3.96 26.41
C ASP A 445 -0.32 -3.17 25.13
N MET A 446 0.83 -3.42 24.49
CA MET A 446 1.28 -2.70 23.30
C MET A 446 0.29 -2.82 22.12
N ASN A 447 0.10 -1.72 21.39
CA ASN A 447 -0.59 -1.72 20.10
C ASN A 447 0.34 -2.26 19.00
N LEU A 448 -0.08 -3.34 18.33
CA LEU A 448 0.66 -4.02 17.26
C LEU A 448 0.57 -3.31 15.90
N ALA A 449 -0.39 -2.39 15.71
CA ALA A 449 -0.62 -1.70 14.44
C ALA A 449 0.60 -0.96 13.86
N PRO A 450 1.45 -0.28 14.67
CA PRO A 450 2.69 0.34 14.17
C PRO A 450 3.69 -0.69 13.65
N MET A 451 3.85 -1.81 14.34
CA MET A 451 4.77 -2.90 13.95
C MET A 451 4.30 -3.57 12.66
N LEU A 452 3.00 -3.86 12.52
CA LEU A 452 2.40 -4.37 11.29
C LEU A 452 2.58 -3.41 10.12
N SER A 453 2.36 -2.12 10.36
CA SER A 453 2.54 -1.08 9.34
C SER A 453 4.00 -0.98 8.89
N LEU A 454 4.96 -1.14 9.79
CA LEU A 454 6.39 -1.16 9.49
C LEU A 454 6.75 -2.38 8.64
N HIS A 455 6.33 -3.58 9.07
CA HIS A 455 6.59 -4.83 8.35
C HIS A 455 6.08 -4.77 6.90
N ALA A 456 4.83 -4.30 6.73
CA ALA A 456 4.22 -4.15 5.41
C ALA A 456 4.86 -3.02 4.57
N ALA A 457 5.29 -1.91 5.20
CA ALA A 457 5.90 -0.79 4.51
C ALA A 457 7.28 -1.12 3.94
N GLU A 458 8.10 -1.81 4.73
CA GLU A 458 9.45 -2.23 4.34
C GLU A 458 9.44 -3.54 3.54
N ASN A 459 8.29 -4.23 3.50
CA ASN A 459 8.15 -5.55 2.89
C ASN A 459 9.20 -6.54 3.44
N ALA A 460 9.50 -6.41 4.74
CA ALA A 460 10.56 -7.13 5.42
C ALA A 460 10.27 -8.64 5.46
N THR A 461 11.31 -9.46 5.53
CA THR A 461 11.16 -10.92 5.69
C THR A 461 10.80 -11.26 7.14
N LEU A 462 11.48 -10.61 8.09
CA LEU A 462 11.29 -10.73 9.53
C LEU A 462 11.27 -9.34 10.17
N THR A 463 10.45 -9.16 11.20
CA THR A 463 10.42 -7.95 12.04
C THR A 463 10.30 -8.39 13.50
N CYS A 464 11.24 -7.98 14.35
CA CYS A 464 11.23 -8.28 15.78
C CYS A 464 10.82 -7.06 16.61
N LEU A 465 10.26 -7.31 17.79
CA LEU A 465 10.01 -6.28 18.80
C LEU A 465 11.15 -6.27 19.82
N LEU A 466 11.72 -5.09 20.04
CA LEU A 466 12.75 -4.84 21.03
C LEU A 466 12.21 -3.82 22.04
N CYS A 467 12.48 -4.01 23.34
CA CYS A 467 12.08 -3.07 24.38
C CYS A 467 13.30 -2.50 25.12
N ASP A 468 13.18 -1.28 25.63
CA ASP A 468 14.20 -0.73 26.53
C ASP A 468 14.28 -1.58 27.80
N ARG A 469 15.50 -1.88 28.23
CA ARG A 469 15.73 -2.56 29.50
C ARG A 469 15.35 -1.64 30.66
N VAL A 470 14.18 -1.88 31.25
CA VAL A 470 13.72 -1.19 32.45
C VAL A 470 13.86 -2.14 33.64
N ILE A 471 14.95 -2.01 34.40
CA ILE A 471 15.06 -2.67 35.71
C ILE A 471 14.35 -1.77 36.72
N THR A 472 13.11 -2.09 37.08
CA THR A 472 12.36 -1.35 38.10
C THR A 472 12.28 -2.11 39.41
N GLY A 473 12.90 -1.54 40.45
CA GLY A 473 12.60 -1.82 41.85
C GLY A 473 13.51 -2.86 42.55
N PRO A 474 13.52 -2.88 43.88
CA PRO A 474 14.15 -3.95 44.65
C PRO A 474 13.41 -5.27 44.37
N VAL A 475 14.11 -6.27 43.84
CA VAL A 475 13.56 -7.61 43.63
C VAL A 475 13.38 -8.27 45.00
N PRO A 476 12.16 -8.67 45.39
CA PRO A 476 11.93 -9.41 46.63
C PRO A 476 12.60 -10.79 46.55
N GLY A 477 13.38 -11.16 47.57
CA GLY A 477 13.98 -12.50 47.68
C GLY A 477 15.48 -12.47 47.97
N PRO A 478 16.11 -13.65 48.14
CA PRO A 478 17.54 -13.78 48.32
C PRO A 478 18.27 -13.11 47.14
N LYS A 479 19.35 -12.36 47.41
CA LYS A 479 20.21 -11.78 46.37
C LYS A 479 20.90 -12.90 45.60
N MET A 480 20.24 -13.44 44.58
CA MET A 480 20.84 -14.34 43.62
C MET A 480 21.71 -13.53 42.65
N LYS A 481 22.87 -14.08 42.29
CA LYS A 481 23.71 -13.54 41.22
C LYS A 481 22.95 -13.73 39.91
N LEU A 482 22.16 -12.74 39.50
CA LEU A 482 21.51 -12.71 38.18
C LEU A 482 22.60 -12.95 37.13
N SER A 483 22.37 -13.91 36.22
CA SER A 483 23.21 -14.03 35.03
C SER A 483 23.16 -12.69 34.29
N LYS A 484 24.26 -12.32 33.64
CA LYS A 484 24.30 -11.09 32.84
C LYS A 484 23.49 -11.34 31.57
N GLU A 485 22.17 -11.23 31.68
CA GLU A 485 21.24 -11.36 30.56
C GLU A 485 21.26 -10.06 29.77
N ARG A 486 22.27 -9.80 28.94
CA ARG A 486 22.27 -8.68 27.99
C ARG A 486 22.22 -9.23 26.58
N ASP A 487 21.31 -8.67 25.79
CA ASP A 487 21.30 -8.91 24.34
C ASP A 487 22.18 -7.86 23.66
N PHE A 488 23.13 -8.32 22.84
CA PHE A 488 23.90 -7.47 21.95
C PHE A 488 23.15 -7.31 20.63
N ILE A 489 22.71 -6.08 20.36
CA ILE A 489 21.92 -5.77 19.18
C ILE A 489 22.68 -4.75 18.32
N VAL A 490 22.73 -5.02 17.02
CA VAL A 490 23.34 -4.13 16.03
C VAL A 490 22.29 -3.70 15.02
N LEU A 491 22.08 -2.39 14.91
CA LEU A 491 21.09 -1.78 14.03
C LEU A 491 21.76 -0.91 12.97
N SER A 492 21.21 -0.90 11.75
CA SER A 492 21.53 0.09 10.74
C SER A 492 20.82 1.42 11.02
N LYS A 493 21.24 2.51 10.35
CA LYS A 493 20.60 3.83 10.38
C LYS A 493 19.11 3.80 10.02
N ASN A 494 18.69 2.80 9.25
CA ASN A 494 17.30 2.62 8.81
C ASN A 494 16.51 1.62 9.69
N ASN A 495 16.94 1.36 10.92
CA ASN A 495 16.35 0.37 11.83
C ASN A 495 16.31 -1.07 11.27
N GLN A 496 17.26 -1.43 10.41
CA GLN A 496 17.44 -2.82 9.99
C GLN A 496 18.29 -3.55 11.02
N LEU A 497 17.86 -4.74 11.43
CA LEU A 497 18.61 -5.60 12.33
C LEU A 497 19.77 -6.25 11.56
N LEU A 498 21.00 -6.01 12.00
CA LEU A 498 22.23 -6.56 11.42
C LEU A 498 22.76 -7.74 12.21
N PHE A 499 22.63 -7.69 13.53
CA PHE A 499 23.06 -8.74 14.45
C PHE A 499 22.23 -8.69 15.72
N SER A 500 21.96 -9.87 16.29
CA SER A 500 21.30 -10.07 17.57
C SER A 500 21.88 -11.33 18.20
N GLY A 501 22.35 -11.24 19.44
CA GLY A 501 22.88 -12.40 20.17
C GLY A 501 22.89 -12.14 21.67
N SER A 502 22.71 -13.20 22.47
CA SER A 502 22.74 -13.12 23.93
C SER A 502 24.18 -13.11 24.43
N GLU A 503 24.48 -12.38 25.51
CA GLU A 503 25.78 -12.44 26.21
C GLU A 503 26.11 -13.88 26.69
N GLU A 504 25.10 -14.74 26.88
CA GLU A 504 25.29 -16.15 27.28
C GLU A 504 25.87 -17.03 26.15
N ASP A 505 25.74 -16.62 24.89
CA ASP A 505 26.19 -17.41 23.74
C ASP A 505 27.66 -17.15 23.37
N TYR A 506 28.31 -16.20 24.05
CA TYR A 506 29.68 -15.75 23.73
C TYR A 506 30.56 -15.73 24.97
N ASP A 507 31.74 -16.33 24.87
CA ASP A 507 32.74 -16.29 25.95
C ASP A 507 33.47 -14.94 25.97
N GLU A 508 34.24 -14.63 24.92
CA GLU A 508 35.07 -13.42 24.85
C GLU A 508 34.87 -12.60 23.58
N THR A 509 34.60 -13.24 22.44
CA THR A 509 34.55 -12.57 21.13
C THR A 509 33.26 -12.86 20.39
N VAL A 510 32.69 -11.83 19.76
CA VAL A 510 31.52 -11.93 18.89
C VAL A 510 31.99 -11.96 17.44
N THR A 511 31.72 -13.06 16.73
CA THR A 511 32.05 -13.17 15.31
C THR A 511 31.05 -12.37 14.47
N MET A 512 31.55 -11.45 13.65
CA MET A 512 30.74 -10.69 12.70
C MET A 512 31.17 -10.96 11.27
N ASN A 513 30.20 -11.08 10.38
CA ASN A 513 30.48 -11.22 8.96
C ASN A 513 30.96 -9.88 8.38
N VAL A 514 32.22 -9.84 7.96
CA VAL A 514 32.87 -8.63 7.41
C VAL A 514 32.13 -8.10 6.17
N ASN A 515 31.50 -8.98 5.38
CA ASN A 515 30.72 -8.58 4.19
C ASN A 515 29.48 -7.74 4.56
N LEU A 516 28.96 -7.85 5.80
CA LEU A 516 27.88 -6.99 6.28
C LEU A 516 28.37 -5.55 6.49
N LEU A 517 29.61 -5.36 6.92
CA LEU A 517 30.23 -4.05 7.13
C LEU A 517 30.49 -3.34 5.79
N ASP A 518 30.80 -4.10 4.73
CA ASP A 518 30.97 -3.53 3.38
C ASP A 518 29.64 -3.00 2.80
N LYS A 519 28.53 -3.70 3.09
CA LYS A 519 27.18 -3.30 2.65
C LYS A 519 26.59 -2.18 3.52
N CYS A 520 26.95 -2.11 4.80
CA CYS A 520 26.41 -1.14 5.77
C CYS A 520 27.51 -0.21 6.32
N ARG A 521 27.60 1.00 5.76
CA ARG A 521 28.60 2.02 6.18
C ARG A 521 28.47 2.50 7.63
N THR A 522 27.31 2.30 8.26
CA THR A 522 27.05 2.73 9.64
C THR A 522 26.25 1.67 10.38
N ALA A 523 26.74 1.23 11.53
CA ALA A 523 26.10 0.28 12.41
C ALA A 523 26.12 0.80 13.86
N TYR A 524 25.00 0.67 14.55
CA TYR A 524 24.81 1.09 15.94
C TYR A 524 24.80 -0.15 16.83
N PHE A 525 25.84 -0.29 17.64
CA PHE A 525 25.96 -1.35 18.63
C PHE A 525 25.31 -0.90 19.93
N THR A 526 24.39 -1.70 20.46
CA THR A 526 23.67 -1.36 21.69
C THR A 526 23.36 -2.62 22.49
N ALA A 527 23.50 -2.50 23.81
CA ALA A 527 23.01 -3.46 24.79
C ALA A 527 21.85 -2.88 25.63
N LYS A 528 21.20 -1.83 25.09
CA LYS A 528 20.09 -1.13 25.75
C LYS A 528 18.80 -1.92 25.70
N TYR A 529 18.61 -2.71 24.65
CA TYR A 529 17.35 -3.36 24.35
C TYR A 529 17.37 -4.84 24.74
N ASN A 530 16.22 -5.37 25.10
CA ASN A 530 15.98 -6.80 25.25
C ASN A 530 15.04 -7.29 24.13
N ASP A 531 15.25 -8.52 23.67
CA ASP A 531 14.30 -9.18 22.76
C ASP A 531 13.00 -9.52 23.50
N CYS A 532 11.87 -9.11 22.93
CA CYS A 532 10.54 -9.39 23.49
C CYS A 532 9.98 -10.74 23.03
N HIS A 533 10.68 -11.47 22.15
CA HIS A 533 10.24 -12.72 21.54
C HIS A 533 8.87 -12.61 20.83
N LEU A 534 8.64 -11.45 20.22
CA LEU A 534 7.51 -11.18 19.34
C LEU A 534 8.03 -10.89 17.93
N TYR A 535 7.67 -11.73 16.97
CA TYR A 535 8.16 -11.65 15.59
C TYR A 535 7.02 -11.65 14.58
N ILE A 536 7.14 -10.84 13.53
CA ILE A 536 6.29 -10.92 12.33
C ILE A 536 7.14 -11.51 11.22
N MET A 537 6.67 -12.59 10.61
CA MET A 537 7.41 -13.40 9.65
C MET A 537 6.60 -13.62 8.39
N LYS A 538 7.28 -13.54 7.24
CA LYS A 538 6.73 -14.03 5.99
C LYS A 538 6.72 -15.55 5.95
N LYS A 539 5.72 -16.14 5.28
CA LYS A 539 5.64 -17.59 5.10
C LYS A 539 6.90 -18.20 4.48
N CYS A 540 7.58 -17.47 3.58
CA CYS A 540 8.79 -17.95 2.93
C CYS A 540 9.94 -18.26 3.89
N ILE A 541 9.93 -17.74 5.14
CA ILE A 541 10.91 -18.08 6.17
C ILE A 541 10.88 -19.57 6.51
N LEU A 542 9.72 -20.22 6.51
CA LEU A 542 9.62 -21.64 6.85
C LEU A 542 10.44 -22.51 5.90
N ASN A 543 10.49 -22.15 4.61
CA ASN A 543 11.34 -22.81 3.63
C ASN A 543 12.85 -22.63 3.94
N ILE A 544 13.23 -21.48 4.49
CA ILE A 544 14.63 -21.20 4.89
C ILE A 544 14.98 -22.05 6.11
N ILE A 545 14.10 -22.10 7.11
CA ILE A 545 14.27 -22.91 8.32
C ILE A 545 14.42 -24.38 7.95
N ASP A 546 13.60 -24.89 7.05
CA ASP A 546 13.65 -26.29 6.58
C ASP A 546 14.96 -26.62 5.86
N LYS A 547 15.41 -25.75 4.95
CA LYS A 547 16.68 -25.93 4.22
C LYS A 547 17.90 -25.92 5.15
N HIS A 548 17.90 -25.09 6.19
CA HIS A 548 19.04 -24.94 7.08
C HIS A 548 19.36 -26.21 7.89
N LYS A 549 18.34 -26.99 8.30
CA LYS A 549 18.57 -28.27 9.01
C LYS A 549 19.03 -29.39 8.08
N GLN A 550 18.78 -29.27 6.78
CA GLN A 550 19.25 -30.20 5.75
C GLN A 550 20.70 -29.93 5.29
N GLY A 551 21.38 -28.92 5.86
CA GLY A 551 22.78 -28.61 5.53
C GLY A 551 22.99 -27.96 4.15
N VAL A 552 21.92 -27.47 3.50
CA VAL A 552 22.01 -26.83 2.18
C VAL A 552 22.17 -25.32 2.36
N TYR A 553 23.40 -24.83 2.27
CA TYR A 553 23.69 -23.39 2.26
C TYR A 553 23.18 -22.75 0.97
N ILE A 554 22.49 -21.62 1.10
CA ILE A 554 22.03 -20.81 -0.04
C ILE A 554 23.22 -20.04 -0.59
N THR A 555 23.69 -20.42 -1.78
CA THR A 555 24.42 -19.49 -2.66
C THR A 555 23.39 -18.55 -3.30
N GLU A 556 23.60 -17.25 -3.13
CA GLU A 556 22.74 -16.17 -3.63
C GLU A 556 22.55 -16.27 -5.16
N SER A 557 21.31 -16.09 -5.64
CA SER A 557 20.98 -15.80 -7.05
C SER A 557 20.12 -14.54 -7.11
#